data_AF-A0A5C1B837-F1
#
_entry.id   AF-A0A5C1B837-F1
#
_cell.length_a   1.000
_cell.length_b   1.000
_cell.length_c   1.000
_cell.angle_alpha   90.00
_cell.angle_beta   90.00
_cell.angle_gamma   90.00
#
_symmetry.space_group_name_H-M   'P 1'
#
loop_
_entity.id
_entity.type
_entity.pdbx_description
1 polymer ?
#
loop_
_entity_poly.entity_id
_entity_poly.type
_entity_poly.pdbx_seq_one_letter_code
_entity_poly.pdbx_strand_id
1 'polypeptide(L)'
;MLSAAGFTPQPANTPQRIAAMKKLPPNKFVQQTKNSQIVYVYADPIVCQCVYFGNQAAYAQYRSMVFQQRLADERQMTAAMMQTSFDFGPWDAPFMY
;
A
#
# COMPACT_ATOMS: atom_id res chain seq x y z
N MET A 1 -6.90 3.87 2.45
CA MET A 1 -5.71 3.99 3.32
C MET A 1 -4.97 5.29 3.14
N LEU A 2 -4.66 5.74 1.92
CA LEU A 2 -3.91 6.99 1.70
C LEU A 2 -4.52 8.20 2.43
N SER A 3 -5.82 8.46 2.24
CA SER A 3 -6.48 9.58 2.91
C SER A 3 -6.49 9.45 4.44
N ALA A 4 -6.66 8.23 4.96
CA ALA A 4 -6.62 7.94 6.40
C ALA A 4 -5.22 8.11 6.99
N ALA A 5 -4.18 7.90 6.19
CA ALA A 5 -2.80 8.18 6.54
C ALA A 5 -2.44 9.68 6.40
N GLY A 6 -3.38 10.56 6.07
CA GLY A 6 -3.14 12.00 5.96
C GLY A 6 -2.70 12.48 4.57
N PHE A 7 -2.79 11.65 3.53
CA PHE A 7 -2.61 12.12 2.16
C PHE A 7 -3.84 12.88 1.66
N THR A 8 -3.62 14.02 1.01
CA THR A 8 -4.70 14.80 0.38
C THR A 8 -4.74 14.52 -1.13
N PRO A 9 -5.87 14.02 -1.66
CA PRO A 9 -6.03 13.87 -3.10
C PRO A 9 -6.20 15.24 -3.77
N GLN A 10 -5.52 15.42 -4.89
CA GLN A 10 -5.68 16.58 -5.76
C GLN A 10 -6.09 16.10 -7.16
N PRO A 11 -7.26 16.50 -7.67
CA PRO A 11 -7.73 16.04 -8.97
C PRO A 11 -6.87 16.60 -10.10
N ALA A 12 -6.57 15.75 -11.10
CA ALA A 12 -5.92 16.16 -12.33
C ALA A 12 -6.93 16.70 -13.35
N ASN A 13 -7.67 17.75 -12.97
CA ASN A 13 -8.81 18.30 -13.71
C ASN A 13 -8.43 19.39 -14.75
N THR A 14 -7.14 19.65 -14.96
CA THR A 14 -6.65 20.61 -15.97
C THR A 14 -5.61 19.95 -16.86
N PRO A 15 -5.44 20.38 -18.13
CA PRO A 15 -4.43 19.81 -19.02
C PRO A 15 -3.02 19.83 -18.41
N GLN A 16 -2.69 20.90 -17.67
CA GLN A 16 -1.40 21.05 -16.99
C GLN A 16 -1.23 20.02 -15.87
N ARG A 17 -2.27 19.80 -15.05
CA ARG A 17 -2.24 18.78 -13.99
C ARG A 17 -2.19 17.36 -14.55
N ILE A 18 -2.89 17.09 -15.65
CA ILE A 18 -2.83 15.80 -16.36
C ILE A 18 -1.42 15.56 -16.89
N ALA A 19 -0.81 16.56 -17.54
CA ALA A 19 0.55 16.45 -18.04
C ALA A 19 1.57 16.23 -16.91
N ALA A 20 1.41 16.91 -15.77
CA ALA A 20 2.25 16.70 -14.59
C ALA A 20 2.05 15.30 -13.98
N MET A 21 0.81 14.84 -13.85
CA MET A 21 0.50 13.50 -13.34
C MET A 21 1.10 12.40 -14.23
N LYS A 22 1.03 12.55 -15.56
CA LYS A 22 1.61 11.59 -16.52
C LYS A 22 3.14 11.46 -16.43
N LYS A 23 3.84 12.43 -15.83
CA LYS A 23 5.29 12.35 -15.58
C LYS A 23 5.63 11.52 -14.34
N LEU A 24 4.65 11.24 -13.48
CA LEU A 24 4.85 10.42 -12.29
C LEU A 24 4.65 8.94 -12.65
N PRO A 25 5.44 8.02 -12.09
CA PRO A 25 5.18 6.61 -12.21
C PRO A 25 3.80 6.27 -11.58
N PRO A 26 2.94 5.53 -12.29
CA PRO A 26 1.61 5.18 -11.79
C PRO A 26 1.73 4.26 -10.58
N ASN A 27 0.86 4.47 -9.59
CA ASN A 27 0.73 3.63 -8.40
C ASN A 27 2.01 3.46 -7.58
N LYS A 28 2.93 4.44 -7.63
CA LYS A 28 4.17 4.46 -6.87
C LYS A 28 4.33 5.77 -6.12
N PHE A 29 4.95 5.70 -4.94
CA PHE A 29 5.37 6.89 -4.22
C PHE A 29 6.62 7.49 -4.85
N VAL A 30 6.60 8.80 -5.02
CA VAL A 30 7.74 9.60 -5.40
C VAL A 30 8.00 10.60 -4.30
N GLN A 31 9.25 10.67 -3.85
CA GLN A 31 9.69 11.72 -2.95
C GLN A 31 10.06 12.94 -3.78
N GLN A 32 9.50 14.09 -3.42
CA GLN A 32 9.78 15.37 -4.03
C GLN A 32 10.19 16.38 -2.97
N THR A 33 10.99 17.36 -3.35
CA THR A 33 11.34 18.48 -2.47
C THR A 33 10.63 19.73 -2.96
N LYS A 34 9.87 20.38 -2.08
CA LYS A 34 9.20 21.66 -2.35
C LYS A 34 9.51 22.62 -1.21
N ASN A 35 10.12 23.76 -1.52
CA ASN A 35 10.48 24.79 -0.53
C ASN A 35 11.26 24.22 0.67
N SER A 36 12.27 23.38 0.40
CA SER A 36 13.06 22.66 1.41
C SER A 36 12.29 21.67 2.29
N GLN A 37 11.03 21.35 1.95
CA GLN A 37 10.23 20.33 2.62
C GLN A 37 10.07 19.10 1.73
N ILE A 38 10.14 17.93 2.35
CA ILE A 38 9.89 16.65 1.67
C ILE A 38 8.38 16.43 1.54
N VAL A 39 7.93 16.18 0.33
CA VAL A 39 6.55 15.83 -0.02
C VAL A 39 6.55 14.49 -0.73
N TYR A 40 5.73 13.57 -0.26
CA TYR A 40 5.46 12.30 -0.90
C TYR A 40 4.26 12.45 -1.83
N VAL A 41 4.45 12.01 -3.07
CA VAL A 41 3.47 12.12 -4.14
C VAL A 41 3.12 10.73 -4.64
N TYR A 42 1.84 10.44 -4.84
CA TYR A 42 1.36 9.16 -5.38
C TYR A 42 0.32 9.44 -6.46
N ALA A 43 0.58 8.99 -7.68
CA ALA A 43 -0.33 9.19 -8.82
C ALA A 43 -1.21 7.96 -9.03
N ASP A 44 -2.53 8.17 -9.10
CA ASP A 44 -3.50 7.18 -9.51
C ASP A 44 -4.23 7.68 -10.77
N PRO A 45 -3.71 7.36 -11.96
CA PRO A 45 -4.26 7.84 -13.23
C PRO A 45 -5.46 7.02 -13.72
N ILE A 46 -5.80 5.90 -13.07
CA ILE A 46 -6.84 4.97 -13.55
C ILE A 46 -8.11 5.12 -12.74
N VAL A 47 -8.04 5.03 -11.41
CA VAL A 47 -9.25 4.94 -10.57
C VAL A 47 -9.76 6.33 -10.21
N CYS A 48 -8.92 7.19 -9.62
CA CYS A 48 -9.35 8.54 -9.24
C CYS A 48 -8.96 9.65 -10.23
N GLN A 49 -8.02 9.39 -11.15
CA GLN A 49 -7.39 10.42 -12.01
C GLN A 49 -6.86 11.61 -11.19
N CYS A 50 -6.17 11.28 -10.10
CA CYS A 50 -5.75 12.23 -9.08
C CYS A 50 -4.34 11.94 -8.58
N VAL A 51 -3.76 12.93 -7.92
CA VAL A 51 -2.45 12.83 -7.30
C VAL A 51 -2.59 13.09 -5.80
N TYR A 52 -2.16 12.14 -4.99
CA TYR A 52 -2.15 12.26 -3.55
C TYR A 52 -0.86 12.93 -3.09
N PHE A 53 -0.98 13.88 -2.17
CA PHE A 53 0.15 14.59 -1.57
C PHE A 53 0.15 14.39 -0.06
N GLY A 54 1.32 14.07 0.50
CA GLY A 54 1.50 13.90 1.93
C GLY A 54 2.90 14.30 2.37
N ASN A 55 3.09 14.58 3.64
CA ASN A 55 4.40 14.84 4.22
C ASN A 55 5.05 13.53 4.73
N GLN A 56 6.20 13.65 5.39
CA GLN A 56 6.90 12.51 5.99
C GLN A 56 6.05 11.73 7.00
N ALA A 57 5.27 12.43 7.83
CA ALA A 57 4.41 11.80 8.83
C ALA A 57 3.31 10.97 8.15
N ALA A 58 2.68 11.52 7.11
CA ALA A 58 1.66 10.81 6.34
C ALA A 58 2.21 9.53 5.69
N TYR A 59 3.42 9.61 5.11
CA TYR A 59 4.08 8.44 4.54
C TYR A 59 4.41 7.38 5.60
N ALA A 60 4.91 7.78 6.77
CA ALA A 60 5.20 6.86 7.87
C ALA A 60 3.92 6.16 8.37
N GLN A 61 2.83 6.91 8.53
CA GLN A 61 1.54 6.37 8.94
C GLN A 61 1.01 5.38 7.90
N TYR A 62 1.11 5.70 6.60
CA TYR A 62 0.72 4.78 5.53
C TYR A 62 1.48 3.45 5.63
N ARG A 63 2.81 3.50 5.81
CA ARG A 63 3.59 2.26 5.94
C ARG A 63 3.19 1.44 7.17
N SER A 64 2.92 2.10 8.30
CA SER A 64 2.44 1.44 9.51
C SER A 64 1.09 0.74 9.27
N MET A 65 0.15 1.42 8.62
CA MET A 65 -1.16 0.85 8.29
C MET A 65 -1.05 -0.36 7.36
N VAL A 66 -0.22 -0.29 6.31
CA VAL A 66 0.00 -1.41 5.39
C VAL A 66 0.61 -2.61 6.12
N PHE A 67 1.55 -2.36 7.04
CA PHE A 67 2.15 -3.42 7.84
C PHE A 67 1.13 -4.08 8.77
N GLN A 68 0.34 -3.28 9.51
CA GLN A 68 -0.70 -3.79 10.39
C GLN A 68 -1.76 -4.58 9.63
N GLN A 69 -2.14 -4.13 8.44
CA GLN A 69 -3.10 -4.84 7.61
C GLN A 69 -2.56 -6.21 7.19
N ARG A 70 -1.30 -6.29 6.72
CA ARG A 70 -0.71 -7.59 6.37
C ARG A 70 -0.73 -8.57 7.53
N LEU A 71 -0.37 -8.11 8.73
CA LEU A 71 -0.43 -8.96 9.92
C LEU A 71 -1.86 -9.43 10.24
N ALA A 72 -2.86 -8.56 10.04
CA ALA A 72 -4.26 -8.93 10.24
C ALA A 72 -4.72 -9.96 9.20
N ASP A 73 -4.38 -9.74 7.93
CA ASP A 73 -4.71 -10.65 6.83
C ASP A 73 -4.03 -12.03 7.03
N GLU A 74 -2.76 -12.05 7.45
CA GLU A 74 -2.02 -13.27 7.78
C GLU A 74 -2.70 -14.05 8.90
N ARG A 75 -3.09 -13.39 10.00
CA ARG A 75 -3.81 -14.03 11.10
C ARG A 75 -5.14 -14.62 10.65
N GLN A 76 -5.88 -13.91 9.80
CA GLN A 76 -7.14 -14.39 9.25
C GLN A 76 -6.93 -15.60 8.35
N MET A 77 -5.91 -15.58 7.49
CA MET A 77 -5.55 -16.72 6.64
C MET A 77 -5.13 -17.93 7.47
N THR A 78 -4.29 -17.76 8.51
CA THR A 78 -3.92 -18.86 9.42
C THR A 78 -5.12 -19.44 10.14
N ALA A 79 -6.03 -18.59 10.65
CA ALA A 79 -7.25 -19.06 11.30
C ALA A 79 -8.16 -19.83 10.34
N ALA A 80 -8.29 -19.38 9.08
CA ALA A 80 -9.04 -20.10 8.05
C ALA A 80 -8.39 -21.45 7.70
N MET A 81 -7.06 -21.51 7.58
CA MET A 81 -6.34 -22.76 7.33
C MET A 81 -6.40 -23.74 8.50
N MET A 82 -6.43 -23.25 9.74
CA MET A 82 -6.63 -24.11 10.92
C MET A 82 -8.00 -24.81 10.91
N GLN A 83 -9.03 -24.17 10.34
CA GLN A 83 -10.34 -24.81 10.15
C GLN A 83 -10.30 -25.92 9.09
N THR A 84 -9.39 -25.82 8.12
CA THR A 84 -9.10 -26.88 7.12
C THR A 84 -7.88 -27.68 7.58
N SER A 85 -8.01 -28.44 8.66
CA SER A 85 -6.90 -29.23 9.23
C SER A 85 -6.23 -30.10 8.16
N PHE A 86 -4.92 -29.91 7.97
CA PHE A 86 -4.12 -30.76 7.09
C PHE A 86 -4.04 -32.18 7.69
N ASP A 87 -4.46 -33.19 6.94
CA ASP A 87 -4.32 -34.59 7.34
C ASP A 87 -2.87 -35.03 7.17
N PHE A 88 -2.15 -35.15 8.29
CA PHE A 88 -0.77 -35.60 8.33
C PHE A 88 -0.64 -37.13 8.19
N GLY A 89 -1.73 -37.90 8.26
CA GLY A 89 -1.72 -39.37 8.24
C GLY A 89 -0.98 -40.00 7.04
N PRO A 90 -1.13 -39.49 5.79
CA PRO A 90 -0.39 -39.99 4.63
C PRO A 90 1.12 -39.69 4.62
N TRP A 91 1.59 -38.81 5.49
CA TRP A 91 2.99 -38.34 5.55
C TRP A 91 3.73 -38.83 6.79
N ASP A 92 3.05 -39.54 7.72
CA ASP A 92 3.62 -40.10 8.94
C ASP A 92 4.37 -41.43 8.66
N ALA A 93 5.36 -41.37 7.77
CA ALA A 93 6.28 -42.47 7.55
C ALA A 93 7.27 -42.53 8.72
N PRO A 94 7.53 -43.72 9.32
CA PRO A 94 8.48 -43.83 10.41
C PRO A 94 9.86 -43.47 9.88
N PHE A 95 10.43 -42.38 10.37
CA PHE A 95 11.84 -42.04 10.21
C PHE A 95 12.67 -43.06 11.01
N MET A 96 12.81 -44.26 10.45
CA MET A 96 13.70 -45.30 10.94
C MET A 96 15.13 -44.94 10.55
N TYR A 97 15.94 -44.56 11.55
CA TYR A 97 17.40 -44.69 11.53
C TYR A 97 17.82 -45.45 12.78
#